data_AF-A0A483ISJ6-F1
#
_entry.id   AF-A0A483ISJ6-F1
#
_cell.length_a   1.000
_cell.length_b   1.000
_cell.length_c   1.000
_cell.angle_alpha   90.00
_cell.angle_beta   90.00
_cell.angle_gamma   90.00
#
_symmetry.space_group_name_H-M   'P 1'
#
loop_
_entity.id
_entity.type
_entity.pdbx_description
1 polymer ?
#
loop_
_entity_poly.entity_id
_entity_poly.type
_entity_poly.pdbx_seq_one_letter_code
_entity_poly.pdbx_strand_id
1 'polypeptide(L)'
;MIFRQRHYLFIREHYKHDRFEGRNDATWGRDYSYRVAQSGLDSLAKYGYSLISQHESKTGEAVYYDRNLNILTGDQIKAAIRGELA
;
A
#
# COMPACT_ATOMS: atom_id res chain seq x y z
N MET A 1 7.27 15.83 5.74
CA MET A 1 5.91 15.46 6.19
C MET A 1 4.95 15.12 5.04
N ILE A 2 5.02 15.77 3.87
CA ILE A 2 4.06 15.62 2.76
C ILE A 2 3.95 14.18 2.19
N PHE A 3 5.07 13.45 2.07
CA PHE A 3 5.05 12.13 1.41
C PHE A 3 4.23 11.08 2.17
N ARG A 4 4.36 11.00 3.50
CA ARG A 4 3.61 10.03 4.32
C ARG A 4 2.10 10.23 4.20
N GLN A 5 1.66 11.49 4.17
CA GLN A 5 0.26 11.84 3.97
C GLN A 5 -0.23 11.44 2.57
N ARG A 6 0.56 11.70 1.52
CA ARG A 6 0.24 11.27 0.16
C ARG A 6 0.11 9.74 0.05
N HIS A 7 1.04 9.01 0.67
CA HIS A 7 0.99 7.55 0.71
C HIS A 7 -0.24 7.05 1.47
N TYR A 8 -0.57 7.61 2.64
CA TYR A 8 -1.79 7.24 3.38
C TYR A 8 -3.05 7.45 2.53
N LEU A 9 -3.15 8.59 1.84
CA LEU A 9 -4.29 8.89 0.96
C LEU A 9 -4.36 7.92 -0.23
N PHE A 10 -3.21 7.55 -0.80
CA PHE A 10 -3.12 6.53 -1.84
C PHE A 10 -3.63 5.17 -1.34
N ILE A 11 -3.18 4.72 -0.16
CA ILE A 11 -3.69 3.48 0.44
C ILE A 11 -5.20 3.58 0.64
N ARG A 12 -5.69 4.65 1.26
CA ARG A 12 -7.13 4.86 1.50
C ARG A 12 -7.95 4.78 0.21
N GLU A 13 -7.43 5.30 -0.89
CA GLU A 13 -8.10 5.29 -2.19
C GLU A 13 -8.20 3.87 -2.80
N HIS A 14 -7.24 2.99 -2.54
CA HIS A 14 -7.16 1.67 -3.18
C HIS A 14 -7.55 0.50 -2.26
N TYR A 15 -7.58 0.70 -0.94
CA TYR A 15 -7.92 -0.32 0.05
C TYR A 15 -9.43 -0.32 0.34
N LYS A 16 -9.99 -1.49 0.69
CA LYS A 16 -11.37 -1.56 1.19
C LYS A 16 -11.48 -0.86 2.53
N HIS A 17 -12.51 -0.03 2.69
CA HIS A 17 -12.71 0.71 3.93
C HIS A 17 -12.83 -0.20 5.17
N ASP A 18 -13.58 -1.30 5.09
CA ASP A 18 -13.77 -2.31 6.16
C ASP A 18 -12.49 -3.08 6.52
N ARG A 19 -11.43 -2.93 5.71
CA ARG A 19 -10.10 -3.51 5.96
C ARG A 19 -9.04 -2.46 6.31
N PHE A 20 -9.37 -1.17 6.23
CA PHE A 20 -8.47 -0.05 6.52
C PHE A 20 -9.01 0.83 7.66
N GLU A 21 -9.56 2.02 7.36
CA GLU A 21 -10.07 2.96 8.38
C GLU A 21 -11.26 2.42 9.18
N GLY A 22 -12.05 1.52 8.59
CA GLY A 22 -13.14 0.82 9.28
C GLY A 22 -12.67 -0.15 10.38
N ARG A 23 -11.35 -0.36 10.51
CA ARG A 23 -10.70 -1.12 11.59
C ARG A 23 -9.99 -0.23 12.60
N ASN A 24 -10.19 1.08 12.58
CA ASN A 24 -9.68 1.97 13.62
C ASN A 24 -10.56 1.85 14.89
N ASP A 25 -10.52 0.69 15.54
CA ASP A 25 -11.40 0.34 16.66
C ASP A 25 -10.64 -0.32 17.82
N ALA A 26 -11.34 -0.76 18.85
CA ALA A 26 -10.73 -1.41 20.01
C ALA A 26 -10.20 -2.84 19.72
N THR A 27 -10.73 -3.50 18.69
CA THR A 27 -10.37 -4.87 18.29
C THR A 27 -9.05 -4.89 17.54
N TRP A 28 -8.89 -3.98 16.58
CA TRP A 28 -7.72 -3.93 15.71
C TRP A 28 -6.72 -2.86 16.14
N GLY A 29 -7.13 -1.91 16.99
CA GLY A 29 -6.36 -0.77 17.48
C GLY A 29 -6.83 0.54 16.86
N ARG A 30 -6.90 1.62 17.67
CA ARG A 30 -7.48 2.92 17.28
C ARG A 30 -6.78 3.59 16.08
N ASP A 31 -5.57 3.16 15.76
CA ASP A 31 -4.71 3.69 14.70
C ASP A 31 -4.32 2.62 13.66
N TYR A 32 -5.09 1.54 13.53
CA TYR A 32 -4.77 0.41 12.65
C TYR A 32 -4.38 0.84 11.22
N SER A 33 -5.16 1.72 10.61
CA SER A 33 -4.89 2.29 9.28
C SER A 33 -3.50 2.96 9.18
N TYR A 34 -3.04 3.66 10.22
CA TYR A 34 -1.69 4.26 10.24
C TYR A 34 -0.59 3.20 10.23
N ARG A 35 -0.78 2.09 10.94
CA ARG A 35 0.17 0.98 10.94
C ARG A 35 0.23 0.26 9.60
N VAL A 36 -0.92 0.09 8.93
CA VAL A 36 -0.96 -0.43 7.56
C VAL A 36 -0.21 0.50 6.60
N ALA A 37 -0.45 1.81 6.66
CA ALA A 37 0.28 2.78 5.84
C ALA A 37 1.79 2.75 6.15
N GLN A 38 2.18 2.66 7.42
CA GLN A 38 3.59 2.54 7.82
C GLN A 38 4.24 1.27 7.24
N SER A 39 3.57 0.12 7.32
CA SER A 39 4.06 -1.13 6.72
C SER A 39 4.28 -1.00 5.21
N GLY A 40 3.43 -0.23 4.52
CA GLY A 40 3.61 0.09 3.11
C GLY A 40 4.87 0.92 2.86
N LEU A 41 5.11 1.95 3.67
CA LEU A 41 6.33 2.78 3.61
C LEU A 41 7.60 1.96 3.87
N ASP A 42 7.55 1.04 4.84
CA ASP A 42 8.68 0.17 5.18
C ASP A 42 9.01 -0.77 4.00
N SER A 43 7.98 -1.27 3.32
CA SER A 43 8.14 -2.08 2.11
C SER A 43 8.75 -1.28 0.97
N LEU A 44 8.29 -0.04 0.75
CA LEU A 44 8.86 0.87 -0.26
C LEU A 44 10.35 1.18 0.02
N ALA A 45 10.70 1.37 1.29
CA ALA A 45 12.08 1.60 1.70
C ALA A 45 12.95 0.38 1.41
N LYS A 46 12.47 -0.83 1.76
CA LYS A 46 13.23 -2.07 1.65
C LYS A 46 13.32 -2.62 0.22
N TYR A 47 12.23 -2.59 -0.52
CA TYR A 47 12.10 -3.30 -1.81
C TYR A 47 11.93 -2.38 -3.01
N GLY A 48 11.71 -1.08 -2.81
CA GLY A 48 11.40 -0.14 -3.89
C GLY A 48 9.94 -0.19 -4.37
N TYR A 49 9.17 -1.19 -3.95
CA TYR A 49 7.75 -1.33 -4.23
C TYR A 49 6.98 -1.80 -2.99
N SER A 50 5.65 -1.69 -3.05
CA SER A 50 4.74 -2.27 -2.08
C SER A 50 3.48 -2.79 -2.77
N LEU A 51 2.64 -3.50 -2.02
CA LEU A 51 1.50 -4.25 -2.51
C LEU A 51 0.28 -4.05 -1.62
N ILE A 52 -0.87 -3.76 -2.22
CA ILE A 52 -2.19 -4.01 -1.62
C ILE A 52 -2.70 -5.31 -2.22
N SER A 53 -2.93 -6.33 -1.39
CA SER A 53 -3.37 -7.63 -1.89
C SER A 53 -4.78 -7.58 -2.49
N GLN A 54 -5.13 -8.57 -3.31
CA GLN A 54 -6.47 -8.70 -3.90
C GLN A 54 -7.61 -8.72 -2.85
N HIS A 55 -7.33 -9.29 -1.66
CA HIS A 55 -8.34 -9.42 -0.61
C HIS A 55 -8.62 -8.09 0.08
N GLU A 56 -7.60 -7.22 0.12
CA GLU A 56 -7.60 -5.91 0.74
C GLU A 56 -8.00 -4.80 -0.22
N SER A 57 -7.76 -4.99 -1.51
CA SER A 57 -8.04 -4.01 -2.56
C SER A 57 -9.53 -3.78 -2.78
N LYS A 58 -9.94 -2.52 -2.97
CA LYS A 58 -11.33 -2.15 -3.23
C LYS A 58 -11.90 -2.78 -4.50
N THR A 59 -11.05 -3.06 -5.49
CA THR A 59 -11.47 -3.62 -6.79
C THR A 59 -11.42 -5.14 -6.82
N GLY A 60 -10.82 -5.77 -5.81
CA GLY A 60 -10.53 -7.20 -5.83
C GLY A 60 -9.29 -7.57 -6.65
N GLU A 61 -8.60 -6.60 -7.25
CA GLU A 61 -7.33 -6.80 -7.96
C GLU A 61 -6.16 -6.32 -7.12
N ALA A 62 -5.05 -7.04 -7.17
CA ALA A 62 -3.84 -6.67 -6.45
C ALA A 62 -3.22 -5.38 -7.02
N VAL A 63 -2.85 -4.43 -6.15
CA VAL A 63 -2.26 -3.14 -6.55
C VAL A 63 -0.80 -3.10 -6.11
N TYR A 64 0.11 -3.22 -7.09
CA TYR A 64 1.54 -3.00 -6.89
C TYR A 64 1.86 -1.53 -7.17
N TYR A 65 2.73 -0.92 -6.36
CA TYR A 65 3.10 0.50 -6.55
C TYR A 65 4.52 0.81 -6.09
N ASP A 66 5.13 1.82 -6.72
CA ASP A 66 6.50 2.27 -6.45
C ASP A 66 6.59 3.41 -5.42
N ARG A 67 7.82 3.88 -5.16
CA ARG A 67 8.11 5.00 -4.25
C ARG A 67 7.47 6.33 -4.67
N ASN A 68 7.12 6.48 -5.94
CA ASN A 68 6.44 7.66 -6.47
C ASN A 68 4.91 7.52 -6.44
N LEU A 69 4.41 6.39 -5.92
CA LEU A 69 2.99 6.02 -5.88
C LEU A 69 2.40 5.77 -7.26
N ASN A 70 3.23 5.38 -8.23
CA ASN A 70 2.76 4.90 -9.53
C ASN A 70 2.31 3.45 -9.38
N ILE A 71 1.14 3.12 -9.93
CA ILE A 71 0.70 1.73 -10.02
C ILE A 71 1.53 1.01 -11.10
N LEU A 72 2.08 -0.14 -10.73
CA LEU A 72 2.89 -0.97 -11.61
C LEU A 72 2.01 -1.98 -12.33
N THR A 73 2.34 -2.26 -13.60
CA THR A 73 1.60 -3.21 -14.44
C THR A 73 2.55 -4.18 -15.13
N GLY A 74 2.05 -5.38 -15.45
CA GLY A 74 2.75 -6.35 -16.32
C GLY A 74 4.22 -6.55 -15.97
N ASP A 75 5.09 -6.15 -16.89
CA ASP A 75 6.55 -6.32 -16.75
C ASP A 75 7.17 -5.43 -15.66
N GLN A 76 6.55 -4.30 -15.31
CA GLN A 76 7.03 -3.45 -14.22
C GLN A 76 6.90 -4.17 -12.87
N ILE A 77 5.85 -4.97 -12.68
CA ILE A 77 5.69 -5.81 -11.48
C ILE A 77 6.80 -6.87 -11.43
N LYS A 78 7.09 -7.50 -12.57
CA LYS A 78 8.16 -8.52 -12.65
C LYS A 78 9.52 -7.90 -12.32
N ALA A 79 9.83 -6.73 -12.87
CA ALA A 79 11.05 -6.00 -12.56
C ALA A 79 11.12 -5.63 -11.08
N ALA A 80 10.03 -5.15 -10.49
CA ALA A 80 9.95 -4.83 -9.06
C ALA A 80 10.28 -6.03 -8.17
N ILE A 81 9.65 -7.17 -8.44
CA ILE A 81 9.84 -8.42 -7.67
C ILE A 81 11.27 -8.96 -7.82
N ARG A 82 11.90 -8.75 -8.98
CA ARG A 82 13.30 -9.13 -9.23
C ARG A 82 14.32 -8.15 -8.63
N GLY A 83 13.88 -6.99 -8.12
CA GLY A 83 14.77 -5.94 -7.62
C GLY A 83 15.42 -5.11 -8.73
N GLU A 84 14.82 -5.08 -9.92
CA GLU A 84 15.33 -4.40 -11.13
C GLU A 84 14.70 -3.03 -11.37
N LEU A 85 13.86 -2.53 -10.44
CA LEU A 85 13.36 -1.15 -10.48
C LEU A 85 14.51 -0.18 -10.14
N ALA A 86 14.98 0.53 -11.17
CA ALA A 86 16.05 1.53 -11.10
C ALA A 86 15.73 2.72 -10.16
#